data_AF-A0A960WNN1-F1
#
_entry.id   AF-A0A960WNN1-F1
#
_cell.length_a   1.000
_cell.length_b   1.000
_cell.length_c   1.000
_cell.angle_alpha   90.00
_cell.angle_beta   90.00
_cell.angle_gamma   90.00
#
_symmetry.space_group_name_H-M   'P 1'
#
loop_
_entity.id
_entity.type
_entity.pdbx_description
1 polymer ?
#
loop_
_entity_poly.entity_id
_entity_poly.type
_entity_poly.pdbx_seq_one_letter_code
_entity_poly.pdbx_strand_id
1 'polypeptide(L)'
;DPHFAVVDLVQEASRQSPAFRALLGEILTPRHPSQLYEAVVEGILPFLVLLTIRLKWKNAWHGIITGIFFIYYAFARIAVENFREPDATLIAGMTRGQFYSLFMILVGIAFIAYGVVAKRTNRIAA
;
A
#
# COMPACT_ATOMS: atom_id res chain seq x y z
N ASP A 1 -4.03 33.51 1.24
CA ASP A 1 -4.08 32.80 -0.04
C ASP A 1 -5.54 32.66 -0.44
N PRO A 2 -5.97 33.16 -1.61
CA PRO A 2 -7.36 33.05 -2.07
C PRO A 2 -7.92 31.62 -2.05
N HIS A 3 -7.08 30.58 -2.05
CA HIS A 3 -7.51 29.19 -1.92
C HIS A 3 -8.10 28.83 -0.54
N PHE A 4 -7.69 29.51 0.54
CA PHE A 4 -8.24 29.24 1.89
C PHE A 4 -9.40 30.16 2.27
N ALA A 5 -9.58 31.29 1.58
CA ALA A 5 -10.63 32.25 1.89
C ALA A 5 -12.05 31.65 1.85
N VAL A 6 -12.29 30.71 0.93
CA VAL A 6 -13.57 29.98 0.84
C VAL A 6 -13.73 29.00 2.00
N VAL A 7 -12.64 28.33 2.41
CA VAL A 7 -12.65 27.41 3.55
C VAL A 7 -12.95 28.15 4.84
N ASP A 8 -12.32 29.31 5.04
CA ASP A 8 -12.53 30.16 6.21
C ASP A 8 -13.98 30.67 6.27
N LEU A 9 -14.54 31.11 5.13
CA LEU A 9 -15.93 31.52 5.00
C LEU A 9 -16.91 30.38 5.35
N VAL A 10 -16.69 29.18 4.79
CA VAL A 10 -17.52 28.01 5.06
C VAL A 10 -17.42 27.60 6.53
N GLN A 11 -16.23 27.71 7.12
CA GLN A 11 -16.01 27.41 8.53
C GLN A 11 -16.70 28.42 9.45
N GLU A 12 -16.70 29.70 9.10
CA GLU A 12 -17.39 30.75 9.83
C GLU A 12 -18.92 30.63 9.72
N ALA A 13 -19.44 30.36 8.52
CA ALA A 13 -20.86 30.07 8.30
C ALA A 13 -21.31 28.80 9.06
N SER A 14 -20.48 27.76 9.08
CA SER A 14 -20.67 26.57 9.91
C SER A 14 -20.75 26.96 11.38
N ARG A 15 -19.87 27.85 11.85
CA ARG A 15 -19.85 28.28 13.24
C ARG A 15 -21.13 29.00 13.71
N GLN A 16 -21.80 29.67 12.80
CA GLN A 16 -22.97 30.50 13.09
C GLN A 16 -24.30 29.75 12.96
N SER A 17 -24.38 28.72 12.11
CA SER A 17 -25.62 27.98 11.87
C SER A 17 -25.51 26.48 12.22
N PRO A 18 -26.17 26.02 13.30
CA PRO A 18 -26.24 24.59 13.62
C PRO A 18 -26.87 23.73 12.52
N ALA A 19 -27.84 24.27 11.77
CA ALA A 19 -28.46 23.57 10.64
C ALA A 19 -27.48 23.40 9.47
N PHE A 20 -26.67 24.42 9.18
CA PHE A 20 -25.64 24.35 8.13
C PHE A 20 -24.53 23.37 8.50
N ARG A 21 -24.13 23.31 9.79
CA ARG A 21 -23.23 22.26 10.30
C ARG A 21 -23.76 20.85 10.08
N ALA A 22 -25.05 20.63 10.37
CA ALA A 22 -25.67 19.32 10.17
C ALA A 22 -25.64 18.91 8.69
N LEU A 23 -25.98 19.83 7.79
CA LEU A 23 -25.91 19.61 6.34
C LEU A 23 -24.47 19.31 5.88
N LEU A 24 -23.49 20.07 6.36
CA LEU A 24 -22.08 19.81 6.06
C LEU A 24 -21.63 18.44 6.58
N GLY A 25 -22.12 17.99 7.73
CA GLY A 25 -21.81 16.67 8.28
C GLY A 25 -22.36 15.51 7.44
N GLU A 26 -23.45 15.72 6.72
CA GLU A 26 -23.99 14.74 5.77
C GLU A 26 -23.16 14.65 4.48
N ILE A 27 -22.59 15.77 4.02
CA ILE A 27 -21.83 15.86 2.77
C ILE A 27 -20.34 15.54 3.00
N LEU A 28 -19.78 15.96 4.13
CA LEU A 28 -18.38 15.81 4.52
C LEU A 28 -18.25 14.72 5.58
N THR A 29 -18.43 13.48 5.16
CA THR A 29 -18.22 12.33 6.04
C THR A 29 -16.74 12.22 6.43
N PRO A 30 -16.41 11.92 7.70
CA PRO A 30 -15.03 11.67 8.11
C PRO A 30 -14.41 10.52 7.31
N ARG A 31 -13.22 10.72 6.75
CA ARG A 31 -12.52 9.73 5.92
C ARG A 31 -11.20 9.31 6.54
N HIS A 32 -10.79 8.07 6.24
CA HIS A 32 -9.48 7.57 6.63
C HIS A 32 -8.37 8.29 5.85
N PRO A 33 -7.28 8.72 6.52
CA PRO A 33 -6.13 9.29 5.84
C PRO A 33 -5.27 8.19 5.20
N SER A 34 -5.80 7.52 4.16
CA SER A 34 -5.17 6.34 3.55
C SER A 34 -3.73 6.60 3.10
N GLN A 35 -3.41 7.82 2.70
CA GLN A 35 -2.06 8.24 2.31
C GLN A 35 -1.01 7.99 3.41
N LEU A 36 -1.36 8.18 4.68
CA LEU A 36 -0.45 7.88 5.80
C LEU A 36 -0.28 6.37 5.99
N TYR A 37 -1.35 5.60 5.78
CA TYR A 37 -1.29 4.14 5.82
C TYR A 37 -0.43 3.61 4.67
N GLU A 38 -0.61 4.14 3.45
CA GLU A 38 0.19 3.83 2.27
C GLU A 38 1.67 4.15 2.51
N ALA A 39 2.00 5.35 3.02
CA ALA A 39 3.39 5.73 3.29
C ALA A 39 4.09 4.81 4.30
N VAL A 40 3.37 4.39 5.35
CA VAL A 40 3.92 3.50 6.37
C VAL A 40 4.03 2.07 5.85
N VAL A 41 2.97 1.52 5.25
CA VAL A 41 2.86 0.11 4.89
C VAL A 41 3.53 -0.20 3.55
N GLU A 42 3.55 0.73 2.59
CA GLU A 42 4.22 0.53 1.30
C GLU A 42 5.64 1.13 1.26
N GLY A 43 5.98 2.02 2.19
CA GLY A 43 7.30 2.67 2.26
C GLY A 43 8.14 2.19 3.44
N ILE A 44 7.80 2.63 4.66
CA ILE A 44 8.66 2.47 5.84
C ILE A 44 8.79 1.00 6.24
N LEU A 45 7.68 0.28 6.38
CA LEU A 45 7.69 -1.12 6.79
C LEU A 45 8.45 -2.04 5.82
N PRO A 46 8.22 -2.02 4.49
CA PRO A 46 8.98 -2.87 3.57
C PRO A 46 10.46 -2.51 3.59
N PHE A 47 10.81 -1.22 3.68
CA PHE A 47 12.19 -0.80 3.82
C PHE A 47 12.85 -1.44 5.05
N LEU A 48 12.23 -1.37 6.23
CA LEU A 48 12.76 -1.95 7.46
C LEU A 48 12.85 -3.48 7.40
N VAL A 49 11.83 -4.14 6.85
CA VAL A 49 11.81 -5.61 6.68
C VAL A 49 12.95 -6.05 5.77
N LEU A 50 13.08 -5.45 4.59
CA LEU A 50 14.10 -5.82 3.63
C LEU A 50 15.51 -5.45 4.10
N LEU A 51 15.67 -4.31 4.77
CA LEU A 51 16.94 -3.92 5.39
C LEU A 51 17.37 -4.94 6.45
N THR A 52 16.45 -5.36 7.32
CA THR A 52 16.72 -6.37 8.35
C THR A 52 17.13 -7.69 7.72
N ILE A 53 16.43 -8.13 6.67
CA ILE A 53 16.77 -9.35 5.92
C ILE A 53 18.13 -9.23 5.26
N ARG A 54 18.44 -8.10 4.62
CA ARG A 54 19.74 -7.86 3.98
C ARG A 54 20.89 -7.88 4.97
N LEU A 55 20.69 -7.32 6.16
CA LEU A 55 21.70 -7.29 7.22
C LEU A 55 21.93 -8.67 7.85
N LYS A 56 20.87 -9.46 8.06
CA LYS A 56 20.94 -10.81 8.66
C LYS A 56 21.38 -11.90 7.67
N TRP A 57 20.92 -11.85 6.43
CA TRP A 57 21.23 -12.82 5.37
C TRP A 57 22.13 -12.21 4.31
N LYS A 58 23.39 -11.94 4.71
CA LYS A 58 24.41 -11.36 3.81
C LYS A 58 24.66 -12.19 2.55
N ASN A 59 24.48 -13.51 2.64
CA ASN A 59 24.63 -14.47 1.53
C ASN A 59 23.28 -14.87 0.90
N ALA A 60 22.25 -14.03 1.02
CA ALA A 60 21.00 -14.25 0.30
C ALA A 60 21.28 -14.24 -1.21
N TRP A 61 20.81 -15.28 -1.89
CA TRP A 61 20.97 -15.41 -3.34
C TRP A 61 20.15 -14.37 -4.08
N HIS A 62 20.65 -13.96 -5.26
CA HIS A 62 19.97 -13.02 -6.14
C HIS A 62 18.52 -13.47 -6.41
N GLY A 63 17.57 -12.54 -6.27
CA GLY A 63 16.13 -12.79 -6.45
C GLY A 63 15.32 -12.99 -5.15
N ILE A 64 15.92 -13.48 -4.06
CA ILE A 64 15.17 -13.75 -2.82
C ILE A 64 14.59 -12.45 -2.22
N ILE A 65 15.41 -11.41 -2.09
CA ILE A 65 14.99 -10.12 -1.51
C ILE A 65 13.92 -9.44 -2.38
N THR A 66 14.11 -9.48 -3.70
CA THR A 66 13.14 -8.94 -4.68
C THR A 66 11.80 -9.68 -4.59
N GLY A 67 11.83 -11.01 -4.49
CA GLY A 67 10.59 -11.78 -4.38
C GLY A 67 9.85 -11.54 -3.06
N ILE A 68 10.59 -11.37 -1.95
CA ILE A 68 10.00 -10.97 -0.66
C ILE A 68 9.34 -9.60 -0.75
N PHE A 69 9.98 -8.63 -1.42
CA PHE A 69 9.39 -7.32 -1.65
C PHE A 69 8.06 -7.43 -2.40
N PHE A 70 8.02 -8.16 -3.52
CA PHE A 70 6.82 -8.31 -4.33
C PHE A 70 5.66 -8.93 -3.55
N ILE A 71 5.93 -10.01 -2.81
CA ILE A 71 4.91 -10.68 -1.99
C ILE A 71 4.42 -9.75 -0.89
N TYR A 72 5.34 -9.13 -0.14
CA TYR A 72 4.99 -8.19 0.92
C TYR A 72 4.13 -7.03 0.38
N TYR A 73 4.57 -6.41 -0.71
CA TYR A 73 3.88 -5.28 -1.32
C TYR A 73 2.48 -5.66 -1.79
N ALA A 74 2.31 -6.84 -2.40
CA ALA A 74 1.01 -7.32 -2.83
C ALA A 74 0.01 -7.44 -1.66
N PHE A 75 0.46 -7.99 -0.52
CA PHE A 75 -0.35 -8.08 0.69
C PHE A 75 -0.67 -6.71 1.29
N ALA A 76 0.33 -5.83 1.39
CA ALA A 76 0.17 -4.46 1.82
C ALA A 76 -0.90 -3.73 0.99
N ARG A 77 -0.79 -3.84 -0.34
CA ARG A 77 -1.72 -3.22 -1.28
C ARG A 77 -3.14 -3.75 -1.10
N ILE A 78 -3.32 -5.07 -0.99
CA ILE A 78 -4.64 -5.67 -0.73
C ILE A 78 -5.23 -5.16 0.59
N ALA A 79 -4.42 -5.05 1.65
CA ALA A 79 -4.88 -4.60 2.95
C ALA A 79 -5.33 -3.14 2.93
N VAL A 80 -4.49 -2.24 2.39
CA VAL A 80 -4.75 -0.79 2.34
C VAL A 80 -5.92 -0.44 1.43
N GLU A 81 -6.12 -1.21 0.37
CA GLU A 81 -7.21 -1.01 -0.58
C GLU A 81 -8.61 -1.14 0.05
N ASN A 82 -8.77 -1.87 1.17
CA ASN A 82 -10.04 -1.94 1.91
C ASN A 82 -10.40 -0.62 2.62
N PHE A 83 -9.42 0.27 2.83
CA PHE A 83 -9.62 1.59 3.44
C PHE A 83 -9.75 2.71 2.40
N ARG A 84 -9.61 2.36 1.12
CA ARG A 84 -9.79 3.29 0.01
C ARG A 84 -11.21 3.17 -0.53
N GLU A 85 -11.73 4.29 -1.02
CA GLU A 85 -12.94 4.23 -1.81
C GLU A 85 -12.62 3.60 -3.18
N PRO A 86 -13.53 2.79 -3.75
CA PRO A 86 -13.35 2.26 -5.08
C PRO A 86 -13.47 3.39 -6.10
N ASP A 87 -12.32 3.93 -6.52
CA ASP A 87 -12.23 5.03 -7.49
C ASP A 87 -12.62 4.61 -8.93
N ALA A 88 -12.94 3.33 -9.16
CA ALA A 88 -13.31 2.79 -10.47
C ALA A 88 -14.14 1.51 -10.39
N THR A 89 -14.72 1.15 -11.54
CA THR A 89 -15.36 -0.14 -11.77
C THR A 89 -14.45 -1.30 -11.36
N LEU A 90 -15.05 -2.26 -10.67
CA LEU A 90 -14.39 -3.49 -10.25
C LEU A 90 -13.96 -4.30 -11.48
N ILE A 91 -12.80 -4.93 -11.38
CA ILE A 91 -12.28 -5.88 -12.36
C ILE A 91 -12.50 -7.27 -11.78
N ALA A 92 -13.34 -8.09 -12.45
CA ALA A 92 -13.67 -9.44 -11.99
C ALA A 92 -14.18 -9.50 -10.53
N GLY A 93 -14.94 -8.48 -10.09
CA GLY A 93 -15.44 -8.37 -8.71
C GLY A 93 -14.40 -7.92 -7.69
N MET A 94 -13.18 -7.59 -8.11
CA MET A 94 -12.09 -7.10 -7.27
C MET A 94 -11.79 -5.63 -7.57
N THR A 95 -11.20 -4.94 -6.60
CA THR A 95 -10.63 -3.61 -6.88
C THR A 95 -9.38 -3.73 -7.78
N ARG A 96 -8.97 -2.61 -8.39
CA ARG A 96 -7.78 -2.59 -9.24
C ARG A 96 -6.51 -2.97 -8.46
N GLY A 97 -6.38 -2.49 -7.22
CA GLY A 97 -5.25 -2.84 -6.36
C GLY A 97 -5.18 -4.34 -6.10
N GLN A 98 -6.32 -4.97 -5.78
CA GLN A 98 -6.39 -6.41 -5.54
C GLN A 98 -6.06 -7.24 -6.78
N PHE A 99 -6.62 -6.86 -7.94
CA PHE A 99 -6.39 -7.58 -9.20
C PHE A 99 -4.91 -7.59 -9.59
N TYR A 100 -4.24 -6.44 -9.54
CA TYR A 100 -2.83 -6.35 -9.89
C TYR A 100 -1.90 -7.01 -8.86
N SER A 101 -2.30 -7.03 -7.59
CA SER A 101 -1.55 -7.75 -6.54
C SER A 101 -1.44 -9.25 -6.80
N LEU A 102 -2.41 -9.87 -7.49
CA LEU A 102 -2.32 -11.29 -7.85
C LEU A 102 -1.11 -11.58 -8.74
N PHE A 103 -0.86 -10.73 -9.74
CA PHE A 103 0.30 -10.86 -10.62
C PHE A 103 1.60 -10.61 -9.87
N MET A 104 1.62 -9.66 -8.92
CA MET A 104 2.79 -9.40 -8.09
C MET A 104 3.14 -10.59 -7.19
N ILE A 105 2.15 -11.29 -6.63
CA ILE A 105 2.38 -12.53 -5.86
C ILE A 105 3.06 -13.59 -6.73
N LEU A 106 2.56 -13.80 -7.96
CA LEU A 106 3.13 -14.78 -8.89
C LEU A 106 4.58 -14.45 -9.24
N VAL A 107 4.86 -13.18 -9.56
CA VAL A 107 6.22 -12.70 -9.85
C VAL A 107 7.12 -12.89 -8.62
N GLY A 108 6.63 -12.55 -7.43
CA GLY A 108 7.39 -12.71 -6.18
C GLY A 108 7.75 -14.17 -5.88
N ILE A 109 6.80 -15.10 -6.06
CA ILE A 109 7.04 -16.54 -5.93
C ILE A 109 8.09 -17.02 -6.94
N ALA A 110 8.00 -16.58 -8.20
CA ALA A 110 8.98 -16.95 -9.24
C ALA A 110 10.40 -16.49 -8.87
N PHE A 111 10.56 -15.27 -8.37
CA PHE A 111 11.85 -14.74 -7.92
C PHE A 111 12.44 -15.53 -6.74
N ILE A 112 11.62 -15.91 -5.76
CA ILE A 112 12.07 -16.72 -4.62
C ILE A 112 12.45 -18.12 -5.09
N ALA A 113 11.61 -18.76 -5.90
CA ALA A 113 11.88 -20.10 -6.43
C ALA A 113 13.20 -20.12 -7.21
N TYR A 114 13.42 -19.16 -8.10
CA TYR A 114 14.67 -19.00 -8.83
C TYR A 114 15.86 -18.83 -7.87
N GLY A 115 15.76 -17.93 -6.90
CA GLY A 115 16.84 -17.68 -5.94
C GLY A 115 17.19 -18.90 -5.08
N VAL A 116 16.19 -19.70 -4.70
CA VAL A 116 16.39 -20.94 -3.93
C VAL A 116 17.03 -22.04 -4.78
N VAL A 117 16.55 -22.24 -6.01
CA VAL A 117 17.09 -23.24 -6.93
C VAL A 117 18.55 -22.91 -7.28
N ALA A 118 18.82 -21.66 -7.66
CA ALA A 118 20.15 -21.24 -8.06
C ALA A 118 21.16 -21.32 -6.89
N LYS A 119 20.73 -21.04 -5.66
CA LYS A 119 21.52 -21.27 -4.44
C LYS A 119 21.89 -22.74 -4.25
N ARG A 120 20.94 -23.66 -4.47
CA ARG A 120 21.17 -25.10 -4.32
C ARG A 120 22.17 -25.63 -5.34
N THR A 121 22.02 -25.27 -6.61
CA THR A 121 22.93 -25.70 -7.68
C THR A 121 24.38 -25.29 -7.39
N ASN A 122 24.60 -24.05 -6.97
CA ASN A 122 25.96 -23.57 -6.67
C ASN A 122 26.57 -24.21 -5.42
N ARG A 123 25.75 -24.66 -4.46
CA ARG A 123 26.26 -25.40 -3.28
C ARG A 123 26.64 -26.85 -3.60
N ILE A 124 26.07 -27.44 -4.64
CA ILE A 124 26.41 -28.80 -5.08
C ILE A 124 27.66 -28.80 -5.97
N ALA A 125 27.91 -27.70 -6.70
CA ALA A 125 29.04 -27.55 -7.60
C ALA A 125 30.35 -27.11 -6.91
N ALA A 126 30.32 -26.75 -5.63
CA ALA A 126 31.47 -26.32 -4.82
C ALA A 126 31.86 -27.42 -3.83
#